data_AF-A0AAD8G599-F1
#
_entry.id   AF-A0AAD8G599-F1
#
_cell.length_a   1.000
_cell.length_b   1.000
_cell.length_c   1.000
_cell.angle_alpha   90.00
_cell.angle_beta   90.00
_cell.angle_gamma   90.00
#
_symmetry.space_group_name_H-M   'P 1'
#
loop_
_entity.id
_entity.type
_entity.pdbx_description
1 polymer ?
#
loop_
_entity_poly.entity_id
_entity_poly.type
_entity_poly.pdbx_seq_one_letter_code
_entity_poly.pdbx_strand_id
1 'polypeptide(L)'
;MRWTLWIVLGLFPLIDGHPTLKTDQNSLETADAALNHQNGSLNSVLHLDDTEKAALETTRNDPAFPMKELNTSHYPATRAAKVAQHYLNYHHGSPFKWFMVHAVKKASSEDIPEVGKKYHIQFSVQEQATKEIVGNCTAEILFRHTEVQSAPEVNCTCDDLLKIKTSDADHALYHHIKHQPEPMTGMDIPDSHGNIPKEMEPFWYLGGIGASFIMWQQSNESTLYNMAHVHSVKQLNSENDLLAFEYVVLLHDMVSQEIIHWHMQVAWNPTQGVKVTQCHLLPKGTLKQPSAEKHKI
;
A
#
# COMPACT_ATOMS: atom_id res chain seq x y z
N MET A 1 -32.71 -56.98 31.50
CA MET A 1 -32.76 -56.52 30.10
C MET A 1 -31.87 -55.30 29.97
N ARG A 2 -30.66 -55.49 29.41
CA ARG A 2 -29.67 -54.44 29.18
C ARG A 2 -29.93 -53.83 27.80
N TRP A 3 -30.12 -52.53 27.73
CA TRP A 3 -30.13 -51.79 26.47
C TRP A 3 -28.81 -51.02 26.36
N THR A 4 -28.01 -51.36 25.35
CA THR A 4 -26.76 -50.70 25.01
C THR A 4 -27.07 -49.58 24.02
N LEU A 5 -26.83 -48.33 24.43
CA LEU A 5 -26.94 -47.14 23.57
C LEU A 5 -25.64 -47.02 22.75
N TRP A 6 -25.73 -47.11 21.43
CA TRP A 6 -24.60 -46.82 20.55
C TRP A 6 -24.57 -45.32 20.24
N ILE A 7 -23.56 -44.62 20.73
CA ILE A 7 -23.23 -43.26 20.31
C ILE A 7 -22.31 -43.36 19.10
N VAL A 8 -22.80 -42.92 17.94
CA VAL A 8 -21.96 -42.70 16.76
C VAL A 8 -21.28 -41.34 16.94
N LEU A 9 -19.99 -41.36 17.25
CA LEU A 9 -19.12 -40.19 17.18
C LEU A 9 -18.91 -39.82 15.71
N GLY A 10 -19.59 -38.77 15.24
CA GLY A 10 -19.27 -38.12 13.99
C GLY A 10 -17.93 -37.42 14.09
N LEU A 11 -16.91 -37.98 13.45
CA LEU A 11 -15.65 -37.30 13.16
C LEU A 11 -15.95 -36.19 12.13
N PHE A 12 -16.01 -34.94 12.58
CA PHE A 12 -15.86 -33.80 11.69
C PHE A 12 -14.37 -33.67 11.35
N PRO A 13 -13.97 -33.68 10.06
CA PRO A 13 -12.61 -33.31 9.70
C PRO A 13 -12.42 -31.83 10.04
N LEU A 14 -11.41 -31.53 10.87
CA LEU A 14 -10.82 -30.19 10.95
C LEU A 14 -10.28 -29.84 9.57
N ILE A 15 -10.90 -28.87 8.92
CA ILE A 15 -10.35 -28.19 7.75
C ILE A 15 -9.50 -27.05 8.30
N ASP A 16 -8.23 -27.33 8.56
CA ASP A 16 -7.20 -26.29 8.69
C ASP A 16 -6.90 -25.74 7.29
N GLY A 17 -7.81 -24.90 6.80
CA GLY A 17 -7.61 -24.13 5.57
C GLY A 17 -6.77 -22.90 5.88
N HIS A 18 -5.44 -23.04 5.87
CA HIS A 18 -4.56 -21.88 5.80
C HIS A 18 -4.49 -21.41 4.33
N PRO A 19 -5.01 -20.23 3.96
CA PRO A 19 -4.89 -19.76 2.59
C PRO A 19 -3.45 -19.31 2.36
N THR A 20 -2.68 -20.11 1.62
CA THR A 20 -1.49 -19.62 0.92
C THR A 20 -1.94 -18.76 -0.25
N LEU A 21 -2.05 -17.45 -0.03
CA LEU A 21 -2.26 -16.49 -1.11
C LEU A 21 -0.90 -16.26 -1.80
N LYS A 22 -0.67 -16.94 -2.93
CA LYS A 22 0.35 -16.51 -3.88
C LYS A 22 -0.23 -15.30 -4.61
N THR A 23 0.41 -14.15 -4.48
CA THR A 23 0.04 -12.96 -5.25
C THR A 23 0.23 -13.27 -6.73
N ASP A 24 -0.87 -13.24 -7.50
CA ASP A 24 -0.91 -13.59 -8.92
C ASP A 24 -0.16 -12.54 -9.76
N GLN A 25 0.61 -12.95 -10.77
CA GLN A 25 1.38 -12.05 -11.66
C GLN A 25 0.51 -10.94 -12.27
N ASN A 26 -0.78 -11.18 -12.47
CA ASN A 26 -1.75 -10.20 -12.96
C ASN A 26 -1.85 -8.94 -12.07
N SER A 27 -1.68 -9.07 -10.75
CA SER A 27 -1.75 -7.92 -9.84
C SER A 27 -0.55 -6.97 -9.98
N LEU A 28 0.63 -7.50 -10.32
CA LEU A 28 1.82 -6.72 -10.65
C LEU A 28 1.69 -6.04 -12.01
N GLU A 29 1.11 -6.72 -13.00
CA GLU A 29 0.89 -6.17 -14.35
C GLU A 29 -0.18 -5.06 -14.39
N THR A 30 -1.22 -5.15 -13.55
CA THR A 30 -2.28 -4.12 -13.48
C THR A 30 -1.73 -2.79 -12.96
N ALA A 31 -0.78 -2.83 -12.02
CA ALA A 31 -0.09 -1.64 -11.53
C ALA A 31 0.79 -0.99 -12.61
N ASP A 32 1.44 -1.79 -13.46
CA ASP A 32 2.24 -1.31 -14.60
C ASP A 32 1.35 -0.69 -15.70
N ALA A 33 0.14 -1.20 -15.93
CA ALA A 33 -0.80 -0.66 -16.92
C ALA A 33 -1.37 0.72 -16.53
N ALA A 34 -1.57 0.98 -15.24
CA ALA A 34 -2.03 2.28 -14.73
C ALA A 34 -1.01 3.41 -14.98
N LEU A 35 0.30 3.09 -15.00
CA LEU A 35 1.37 4.05 -15.29
C LEU A 35 1.38 4.51 -16.77
N ASN A 36 1.03 3.62 -17.71
CA ASN A 36 1.05 3.95 -19.14
C ASN A 36 -0.15 4.81 -19.58
N HIS A 37 -1.26 4.79 -18.84
CA HIS A 37 -2.44 5.59 -19.17
C HIS A 37 -2.33 7.08 -18.80
N GLN A 38 -1.31 7.49 -18.03
CA GLN A 38 -1.15 8.88 -17.61
C GLN A 38 -0.31 9.75 -18.56
N ASN A 39 0.24 9.21 -19.66
CA ASN A 39 1.11 9.96 -20.59
C ASN A 39 0.56 10.14 -22.03
N GLY A 40 -0.73 9.94 -22.27
CA GLY A 40 -1.35 10.13 -23.58
C GLY A 40 -2.16 11.43 -23.71
N SER A 41 -1.49 12.57 -23.92
CA SER A 41 -2.15 13.75 -24.49
C SER A 41 -2.23 13.59 -26.00
N LEU A 42 -3.44 13.52 -26.56
CA LEU A 42 -3.67 13.70 -27.99
C LEU A 42 -5.03 14.35 -28.24
N ASN A 43 -4.98 15.64 -28.49
CA ASN A 43 -6.06 16.43 -29.08
C ASN A 43 -6.46 15.80 -30.42
N SER A 44 -7.71 15.34 -30.49
CA SER A 44 -8.41 15.07 -31.74
C SER A 44 -9.78 15.73 -31.64
N VAL A 45 -9.94 16.87 -32.31
CA VAL A 45 -11.23 17.53 -32.47
C VAL A 45 -11.98 16.79 -33.56
N LEU A 46 -12.90 15.92 -33.17
CA LEU A 46 -13.92 15.39 -34.07
C LEU A 46 -15.10 16.35 -34.09
N HIS A 47 -15.34 16.94 -35.27
CA HIS A 47 -16.57 17.71 -35.53
C HIS A 47 -17.74 16.74 -35.61
N LEU A 48 -18.66 16.82 -34.64
CA LEU A 48 -19.92 16.09 -34.62
C LEU A 48 -21.06 16.98 -35.14
N ASP A 49 -21.95 16.39 -35.94
CA ASP A 49 -23.19 16.99 -36.45
C ASP A 49 -24.18 17.25 -35.29
N ASP A 50 -24.96 18.33 -35.39
CA ASP A 50 -25.96 18.75 -34.41
C ASP A 50 -27.02 17.67 -34.08
N THR A 51 -27.21 16.69 -34.96
CA THR A 51 -28.11 15.55 -34.78
C THR A 51 -27.51 14.47 -33.86
N GLU A 52 -26.18 14.34 -33.81
CA GLU A 52 -25.46 13.37 -32.97
C GLU A 52 -25.21 13.92 -31.55
N LYS A 53 -25.14 15.26 -31.43
CA LYS A 53 -25.12 15.98 -30.15
C LYS A 53 -26.40 15.77 -29.33
N ALA A 54 -27.56 15.77 -30.00
CA ALA A 54 -28.86 15.56 -29.37
C ALA A 54 -29.07 14.12 -28.87
N ALA A 55 -28.46 13.13 -29.53
CA ALA A 55 -28.48 11.73 -29.09
C ALA A 55 -27.55 11.48 -27.87
N LEU A 56 -26.45 12.24 -27.74
CA LEU A 56 -25.55 12.16 -26.58
C LEU A 56 -26.12 12.86 -25.32
N GLU A 57 -26.95 13.89 -25.48
CA GLU A 57 -27.57 14.61 -24.36
C GLU A 57 -28.74 13.84 -23.70
N THR A 58 -29.29 12.83 -24.37
CA THR A 58 -30.44 12.04 -23.84
C THR A 58 -30.01 10.78 -23.08
N THR A 59 -28.71 10.49 -22.99
CA THR A 59 -28.17 9.32 -22.25
C THR A 59 -27.26 9.70 -21.08
N ARG A 60 -27.38 10.94 -20.56
CA ARG A 60 -26.67 11.41 -19.36
C ARG A 60 -27.62 11.59 -18.17
N ASN A 61 -28.46 10.59 -17.94
CA ASN A 61 -29.20 10.43 -16.69
C ASN A 61 -28.85 9.06 -16.11
N ASP A 62 -27.56 8.84 -15.83
CA ASP A 62 -27.23 7.86 -14.80
C ASP A 62 -27.88 8.34 -13.49
N PRO A 63 -28.64 7.49 -12.77
CA PRO A 63 -29.12 7.87 -11.46
C PRO A 63 -27.88 8.07 -10.59
N ALA A 64 -27.54 9.33 -10.29
CA ALA A 64 -26.54 9.64 -9.28
C ALA A 64 -26.98 8.95 -7.99
N PHE A 65 -26.24 7.91 -7.57
CA PHE A 65 -26.59 7.21 -6.34
C PHE A 65 -26.40 8.19 -5.17
N PRO A 66 -27.24 8.11 -4.13
CA PRO A 66 -27.26 9.11 -3.08
C PRO A 66 -25.92 9.14 -2.34
N MET A 67 -25.19 10.25 -2.53
CA MET A 67 -23.93 10.50 -1.84
C MET A 67 -24.21 10.82 -0.37
N LYS A 68 -23.58 10.06 0.52
CA LYS A 68 -23.68 10.23 1.97
C LYS A 68 -22.45 10.96 2.49
N GLU A 69 -22.64 12.13 3.06
CA GLU A 69 -21.59 12.84 3.80
C GLU A 69 -21.12 12.04 5.01
N LEU A 70 -19.81 12.00 5.22
CA LEU A 70 -19.16 11.29 6.30
C LEU A 70 -18.51 12.28 7.28
N ASN A 71 -18.49 11.91 8.55
CA ASN A 71 -17.65 12.59 9.52
C ASN A 71 -16.17 12.33 9.19
N THR A 72 -15.42 13.41 8.93
CA THR A 72 -14.02 13.37 8.48
C THR A 72 -13.06 12.75 9.49
N SER A 73 -13.41 12.77 10.77
CA SER A 73 -12.60 12.16 11.85
C SER A 73 -13.03 10.73 12.18
N HIS A 74 -14.09 10.21 11.56
CA HIS A 74 -14.61 8.88 11.85
C HIS A 74 -14.00 7.81 10.96
N TYR A 75 -14.03 6.56 11.43
CA TYR A 75 -13.25 5.47 10.83
C TYR A 75 -13.46 5.22 9.33
N PRO A 76 -14.65 5.38 8.71
CA PRO A 76 -14.77 5.17 7.26
C PRO A 76 -13.94 6.16 6.46
N ALA A 77 -13.97 7.44 6.85
CA ALA A 77 -13.23 8.50 6.19
C ALA A 77 -11.72 8.34 6.39
N THR A 78 -11.29 8.07 7.63
CA THR A 78 -9.86 7.94 7.94
C THR A 78 -9.24 6.67 7.35
N ARG A 79 -9.97 5.56 7.29
CA ARG A 79 -9.51 4.33 6.61
C ARG A 79 -9.40 4.52 5.10
N ALA A 80 -10.41 5.12 4.45
CA ALA A 80 -10.34 5.42 3.01
C ALA A 80 -9.17 6.38 2.69
N ALA A 81 -8.96 7.42 3.50
CA ALA A 81 -7.81 8.30 3.37
C ALA A 81 -6.47 7.56 3.54
N LYS A 82 -6.42 6.58 4.45
CA LYS A 82 -5.22 5.76 4.66
C LYS A 82 -4.89 4.89 3.45
N VAL A 83 -5.88 4.34 2.77
CA VAL A 83 -5.68 3.62 1.50
C VAL A 83 -5.11 4.56 0.43
N ALA A 84 -5.63 5.77 0.30
CA ALA A 84 -5.07 6.78 -0.60
C ALA A 84 -3.62 7.14 -0.24
N GLN A 85 -3.28 7.22 1.05
CA GLN A 85 -1.90 7.42 1.50
C GLN A 85 -0.97 6.31 1.01
N HIS A 86 -1.38 5.05 1.16
CA HIS A 86 -0.59 3.89 0.77
C HIS A 86 -0.37 3.86 -0.74
N TYR A 87 -1.41 4.15 -1.51
CA TYR A 87 -1.32 4.34 -2.96
C TYR A 87 -0.30 5.44 -3.32
N LEU A 88 -0.42 6.63 -2.72
CA LEU A 88 0.50 7.74 -2.98
C LEU A 88 1.95 7.41 -2.63
N ASN A 89 2.18 6.75 -1.49
CA ASN A 89 3.53 6.35 -1.09
C ASN A 89 4.15 5.38 -2.08
N TYR A 90 3.38 4.40 -2.56
CA TYR A 90 3.90 3.46 -3.56
C TYR A 90 4.25 4.14 -4.89
N HIS A 91 3.37 5.02 -5.38
CA HIS A 91 3.54 5.63 -6.70
C HIS A 91 4.47 6.85 -6.72
N HIS A 92 4.61 7.55 -5.61
CA HIS A 92 5.35 8.81 -5.57
C HIS A 92 6.44 8.86 -4.51
N GLY A 93 6.55 7.87 -3.61
CA GLY A 93 7.56 7.83 -2.56
C GLY A 93 8.97 7.60 -3.08
N SER A 94 9.96 7.95 -2.25
CA SER A 94 11.38 7.62 -2.45
C SER A 94 12.06 7.40 -1.09
N PRO A 95 13.31 6.91 -1.05
CA PRO A 95 14.08 6.81 0.17
C PRO A 95 14.25 8.13 0.96
N PHE A 96 13.82 9.28 0.43
CA PHE A 96 13.81 10.56 1.15
C PHE A 96 12.46 11.26 1.10
N LYS A 97 11.39 10.54 0.73
CA LYS A 97 10.06 11.12 0.54
C LYS A 97 8.99 10.13 0.94
N TRP A 98 8.32 10.42 2.05
CA TRP A 98 7.25 9.60 2.58
C TRP A 98 6.09 10.46 3.05
N PHE A 99 4.86 10.05 2.72
CA PHE A 99 3.67 10.81 3.01
C PHE A 99 2.80 10.21 4.12
N MET A 100 2.24 11.10 4.93
CA MET A 100 1.24 10.81 5.94
C MET A 100 0.01 11.67 5.71
N VAL A 101 -1.18 11.10 5.89
CA VAL A 101 -2.42 11.90 5.97
C VAL A 101 -2.33 12.77 7.22
N HIS A 102 -2.33 14.08 7.05
CA HIS A 102 -2.37 15.02 8.16
C HIS A 102 -3.80 15.20 8.67
N ALA A 103 -4.76 15.43 7.77
CA ALA A 103 -6.16 15.62 8.12
C ALA A 103 -7.08 15.39 6.93
N VAL A 104 -8.21 14.73 7.16
CA VAL A 104 -9.32 14.65 6.20
C VAL A 104 -10.13 15.93 6.30
N LYS A 105 -10.35 16.59 5.16
CA LYS A 105 -11.05 17.88 5.04
C LYS A 105 -12.49 17.71 4.60
N LYS A 106 -12.75 16.75 3.70
CA LYS A 106 -14.09 16.35 3.26
C LYS A 106 -14.11 14.85 3.01
N ALA A 107 -15.24 14.21 3.26
CA ALA A 107 -15.41 12.80 3.00
C ALA A 107 -16.88 12.49 2.71
N SER A 108 -17.13 11.76 1.63
CA SER A 108 -18.44 11.20 1.34
C SER A 108 -18.30 9.77 0.82
N SER A 109 -19.39 9.02 0.86
CA SER A 109 -19.47 7.69 0.27
C SER A 109 -20.71 7.51 -0.58
N GLU A 110 -20.60 6.64 -1.57
CA GLU A 110 -21.65 6.24 -2.48
C GLU A 110 -21.67 4.70 -2.50
N ASP A 111 -22.81 4.10 -2.16
CA ASP A 111 -23.03 2.67 -2.32
C ASP A 111 -23.51 2.43 -3.75
N ILE A 112 -22.68 1.77 -4.56
CA ILE A 112 -22.96 1.45 -5.97
C ILE A 112 -23.47 0.00 -6.03
N PRO A 113 -24.75 -0.23 -6.34
CA PRO A 113 -25.33 -1.57 -6.39
C PRO A 113 -24.50 -2.54 -7.24
N GLU A 114 -24.29 -3.75 -6.73
CA GLU A 114 -23.55 -4.84 -7.39
C GLU A 114 -22.06 -4.56 -7.67
N VAL A 115 -21.57 -3.34 -7.43
CA VAL A 115 -20.19 -2.95 -7.66
C VAL A 115 -19.42 -2.91 -6.34
N GLY A 116 -19.91 -2.13 -5.37
CA GLY A 116 -19.16 -1.85 -4.16
C GLY A 116 -19.45 -0.48 -3.58
N LYS A 117 -18.55 -0.01 -2.72
CA LYS A 117 -18.68 1.28 -2.07
C LYS A 117 -17.54 2.21 -2.45
N LYS A 118 -17.91 3.34 -3.03
CA LYS A 118 -16.98 4.38 -3.46
C LYS A 118 -16.90 5.48 -2.42
N TYR A 119 -15.69 5.90 -2.10
CA TYR A 119 -15.39 6.99 -1.18
C TYR A 119 -14.78 8.15 -1.95
N HIS A 120 -15.25 9.37 -1.70
CA HIS A 120 -14.68 10.60 -2.22
C HIS A 120 -14.08 11.38 -1.06
N ILE A 121 -12.76 11.54 -1.04
CA ILE A 121 -12.03 12.09 0.10
C ILE A 121 -11.18 13.28 -0.36
N GLN A 122 -11.23 14.38 0.39
CA GLN A 122 -10.25 15.46 0.30
C GLN A 122 -9.42 15.49 1.58
N PHE A 123 -8.11 15.52 1.48
CA PHE A 123 -7.22 15.46 2.65
C PHE A 123 -5.94 16.27 2.42
N SER A 124 -5.34 16.75 3.50
CA SER A 124 -4.00 17.35 3.47
C SER A 124 -2.93 16.31 3.79
N VAL A 125 -1.79 16.42 3.13
CA VAL A 125 -0.64 15.50 3.28
C VAL A 125 0.50 16.20 4.02
N GLN A 126 1.17 15.45 4.89
CA GLN A 126 2.41 15.83 5.55
C GLN A 126 3.55 14.95 5.04
N GLU A 127 4.70 15.55 4.75
CA GLU A 127 5.94 14.83 4.44
C GLU A 127 6.63 14.42 5.76
N GLN A 128 7.04 13.17 5.86
CA GLN A 128 7.45 12.56 7.11
C GLN A 128 8.84 13.00 7.57
N ALA A 129 9.78 13.28 6.68
CA ALA A 129 11.12 13.72 7.05
C ALA A 129 11.12 15.17 7.57
N THR A 130 10.44 16.10 6.88
CA THR A 130 10.39 17.52 7.26
C THR A 130 9.27 17.85 8.25
N LYS A 131 8.27 16.98 8.35
CA LYS A 131 7.00 17.22 9.09
C LYS A 131 6.18 18.38 8.54
N GLU A 132 6.49 18.87 7.35
CA GLU A 132 5.75 19.96 6.72
C GLU A 132 4.46 19.46 6.06
N ILE A 133 3.41 20.26 6.13
CA ILE A 133 2.19 20.02 5.35
C ILE A 133 2.49 20.46 3.93
N VAL A 134 2.54 19.50 3.01
CA VAL A 134 3.06 19.69 1.65
C VAL A 134 1.98 19.94 0.61
N GLY A 135 0.71 19.67 0.90
CA GLY A 135 -0.36 19.96 -0.05
C GLY A 135 -1.70 19.34 0.30
N ASN A 136 -2.67 19.58 -0.58
CA ASN A 136 -3.98 18.94 -0.54
C ASN A 136 -4.12 17.91 -1.67
N CYS A 137 -4.86 16.86 -1.37
CA CYS A 137 -5.14 15.76 -2.26
C CYS A 137 -6.65 15.53 -2.35
N THR A 138 -7.09 15.06 -3.52
CA THR A 138 -8.43 14.50 -3.71
C THR A 138 -8.28 13.06 -4.17
N ALA A 139 -9.03 12.15 -3.57
CA ALA A 139 -9.01 10.73 -3.92
C ALA A 139 -10.42 10.15 -4.04
N GLU A 140 -10.56 9.24 -4.99
CA GLU A 140 -11.67 8.31 -5.12
C GLU A 140 -11.16 6.90 -4.80
N ILE A 141 -11.83 6.21 -3.89
CA ILE A 141 -11.47 4.85 -3.47
C ILE A 141 -12.69 3.96 -3.60
N LEU A 142 -12.62 2.91 -4.44
CA LEU A 142 -13.69 1.93 -4.59
C LEU A 142 -13.27 0.61 -3.95
N PHE A 143 -14.01 0.21 -2.91
CA PHE A 143 -13.96 -1.15 -2.38
C PHE A 143 -15.03 -1.98 -3.08
N ARG A 144 -14.63 -3.00 -3.84
CA ARG A 144 -15.58 -3.87 -4.54
C ARG A 144 -16.24 -4.86 -3.59
N HIS A 145 -17.52 -5.15 -3.83
CA HIS A 145 -18.24 -6.22 -3.15
C HIS A 145 -18.14 -7.50 -3.98
N THR A 146 -16.97 -8.15 -3.92
CA THR A 146 -16.70 -9.42 -4.62
C THR A 146 -16.54 -10.56 -3.63
N GLU A 147 -16.82 -11.80 -4.05
CA GLU A 147 -16.61 -13.00 -3.23
C GLU A 147 -15.13 -13.21 -2.88
N VAL A 148 -14.24 -12.87 -3.82
CA VAL A 148 -12.80 -12.85 -3.62
C VAL A 148 -12.37 -11.44 -3.30
N GLN A 149 -11.58 -11.26 -2.24
CA GLN A 149 -11.01 -9.96 -1.89
C GLN A 149 -10.11 -9.46 -3.04
N SER A 150 -10.38 -8.25 -3.52
CA SER A 150 -9.54 -7.55 -4.50
C SER A 150 -8.95 -6.29 -3.88
N ALA A 151 -7.86 -5.80 -4.47
CA ALA A 151 -7.32 -4.49 -4.12
C ALA A 151 -8.37 -3.39 -4.34
N PRO A 152 -8.42 -2.36 -3.48
CA PRO A 152 -9.25 -1.17 -3.73
C PRO A 152 -8.75 -0.44 -4.98
N GLU A 153 -9.68 0.02 -5.82
CA GLU A 153 -9.34 0.92 -6.91
C GLU A 153 -9.16 2.32 -6.36
N VAL A 154 -8.07 2.97 -6.74
CA VAL A 154 -7.72 4.30 -6.24
C VAL A 154 -7.42 5.21 -7.42
N ASN A 155 -8.11 6.34 -7.46
CA ASN A 155 -7.73 7.47 -8.29
C ASN A 155 -7.41 8.64 -7.36
N CYS A 156 -6.19 9.18 -7.42
CA CYS A 156 -5.74 10.20 -6.49
C CYS A 156 -4.96 11.29 -7.22
N THR A 157 -5.32 12.54 -6.93
CA THR A 157 -4.66 13.73 -7.50
C THR A 157 -4.11 14.59 -6.39
N CYS A 158 -2.82 14.93 -6.50
CA CYS A 158 -2.05 15.64 -5.47
C CYS A 158 -0.95 16.51 -6.10
N ASP A 159 -1.32 17.63 -6.72
CA ASP A 159 -0.41 18.42 -7.56
C ASP A 159 0.83 18.95 -6.83
N ASP A 160 0.72 19.21 -5.54
CA ASP A 160 1.83 19.75 -4.75
C ASP A 160 2.91 18.72 -4.41
N LEU A 161 2.60 17.41 -4.42
CA LEU A 161 3.58 16.37 -4.10
C LEU A 161 4.69 16.27 -5.13
N LEU A 162 4.40 16.63 -6.39
CA LEU A 162 5.38 16.66 -7.48
C LEU A 162 6.43 17.76 -7.31
N LYS A 163 6.19 18.74 -6.42
CA LYS A 163 7.12 19.86 -6.16
C LYS A 163 8.25 19.47 -5.21
N ILE A 164 8.12 18.37 -4.48
CA ILE A 164 9.13 17.90 -3.52
C ILE A 164 10.30 17.27 -4.28
N LYS A 165 11.46 17.91 -4.20
CA LYS A 165 12.68 17.51 -4.91
C LYS A 165 13.56 16.64 -4.03
N THR A 166 13.62 15.35 -4.31
CA THR A 166 14.53 14.40 -3.67
C THR A 166 15.59 13.81 -4.60
N SER A 167 15.54 14.16 -5.90
CA SER A 167 16.38 13.57 -6.95
C SER A 167 17.86 13.51 -6.58
N ASP A 168 18.45 14.61 -6.09
CA ASP A 168 19.88 14.63 -5.78
C ASP A 168 20.25 13.68 -4.63
N ALA A 169 19.41 13.63 -3.59
CA ALA A 169 19.60 12.72 -2.45
C ALA A 169 19.37 11.25 -2.86
N ASP A 170 18.34 10.99 -3.67
CA ASP A 170 18.05 9.67 -4.23
C ASP A 170 19.24 9.17 -5.08
N HIS A 171 19.79 10.00 -5.97
CA HIS A 171 20.97 9.64 -6.78
C HIS A 171 22.21 9.44 -5.91
N ALA A 172 22.45 10.29 -4.92
CA ALA A 172 23.58 10.16 -4.02
C ALA A 172 23.52 8.83 -3.24
N LEU A 173 22.35 8.46 -2.70
CA LEU A 173 22.15 7.18 -2.02
C LEU A 173 22.34 6.00 -2.97
N TYR A 174 21.77 6.06 -4.17
CA TYR A 174 21.93 5.01 -5.18
C TYR A 174 23.40 4.77 -5.52
N HIS A 175 24.13 5.85 -5.83
CA HIS A 175 25.55 5.75 -6.14
C HIS A 175 26.34 5.24 -4.94
N HIS A 176 26.04 5.70 -3.73
CA HIS A 176 26.68 5.21 -2.52
C HIS A 176 26.54 3.69 -2.39
N ILE A 177 25.30 3.16 -2.41
CA ILE A 177 25.02 1.73 -2.24
C ILE A 177 25.68 0.90 -3.36
N LYS A 178 25.66 1.38 -4.60
CA LYS A 178 26.23 0.66 -5.75
C LYS A 178 27.75 0.47 -5.64
N HIS A 179 28.45 1.36 -4.94
CA HIS A 179 29.91 1.32 -4.81
C HIS A 179 30.38 0.78 -3.44
N GLN A 180 29.47 0.44 -2.53
CA GLN A 180 29.82 -0.21 -1.28
C GLN A 180 30.31 -1.65 -1.55
N PRO A 181 31.44 -2.08 -0.96
CA PRO A 181 31.97 -3.43 -1.16
C PRO A 181 31.13 -4.50 -0.46
N GLU A 182 30.48 -4.14 0.66
CA GLU A 182 29.63 -5.03 1.43
C GLU A 182 28.15 -4.70 1.18
N PRO A 183 27.28 -5.72 0.96
CA PRO A 183 25.86 -5.50 0.82
C PRO A 183 25.26 -4.87 2.08
N MET A 184 24.41 -3.86 1.91
CA MET A 184 23.72 -3.23 3.03
C MET A 184 22.81 -4.24 3.73
N THR A 185 22.89 -4.29 5.06
CA THR A 185 21.97 -5.05 5.91
C THR A 185 21.47 -4.20 7.07
N GLY A 186 20.29 -4.50 7.56
CA GLY A 186 19.68 -3.83 8.69
C GLY A 186 18.69 -4.75 9.38
N MET A 187 18.54 -4.57 10.69
CA MET A 187 17.57 -5.30 11.49
C MET A 187 16.93 -4.34 12.48
N ASP A 188 15.70 -4.69 12.83
CA ASP A 188 14.90 -4.04 13.84
C ASP A 188 14.87 -2.50 13.76
N ILE A 189 14.19 -2.00 12.72
CA ILE A 189 14.09 -0.57 12.39
C ILE A 189 12.61 -0.18 12.41
N PRO A 190 12.18 0.77 13.27
CA PRO A 190 12.92 1.32 14.41
C PRO A 190 13.29 0.28 15.47
N ASP A 191 14.25 0.58 16.34
CA ASP A 191 14.57 -0.30 17.46
C ASP A 191 13.40 -0.39 18.48
N SER A 192 13.55 -1.20 19.53
CA SER A 192 12.51 -1.37 20.56
C SER A 192 12.13 -0.09 21.32
N HIS A 193 12.89 0.99 21.17
CA HIS A 193 12.64 2.30 21.77
C HIS A 193 12.11 3.32 20.76
N GLY A 194 11.90 2.92 19.49
CA GLY A 194 11.43 3.79 18.42
C GLY A 194 12.55 4.57 17.72
N ASN A 195 13.83 4.26 17.97
CA ASN A 195 14.95 4.97 17.35
C ASN A 195 15.25 4.42 15.96
N ILE A 196 15.53 5.31 15.02
CA ILE A 196 16.02 4.98 13.68
C ILE A 196 17.37 5.67 13.52
N PRO A 197 18.49 4.95 13.35
CA PRO A 197 19.76 5.56 12.97
C PRO A 197 19.60 6.34 11.66
N LYS A 198 20.25 7.49 11.54
CA LYS A 198 20.08 8.38 10.37
C LYS A 198 20.43 7.69 9.06
N GLU A 199 21.42 6.81 9.08
CA GLU A 199 21.87 6.02 7.93
C GLU A 199 20.81 4.98 7.50
N MET A 200 19.91 4.62 8.41
CA MET A 200 18.85 3.64 8.19
C MET A 200 17.49 4.25 7.84
N GLU A 201 17.31 5.57 8.00
CA GLU A 201 16.08 6.26 7.60
C GLU A 201 15.68 6.00 6.14
N PRO A 202 16.62 6.01 5.15
CA PRO A 202 16.23 5.77 3.77
C PRO A 202 15.73 4.33 3.53
N PHE A 203 16.24 3.36 4.29
CA PHE A 203 15.81 1.97 4.20
C PHE A 203 14.51 1.70 4.96
N TRP A 204 14.24 2.45 6.04
CA TRP A 204 12.93 2.49 6.66
C TRP A 204 11.88 3.02 5.68
N TYR A 205 12.16 4.16 5.02
CA TYR A 205 11.25 4.72 4.02
C TYR A 205 11.10 3.81 2.80
N LEU A 206 12.18 3.24 2.27
CA LEU A 206 12.10 2.31 1.14
C LEU A 206 11.30 1.05 1.50
N GLY A 207 11.57 0.43 2.65
CA GLY A 207 10.86 -0.74 3.13
C GLY A 207 9.37 -0.45 3.34
N GLY A 208 9.04 0.74 3.78
CA GLY A 208 7.65 1.06 3.96
C GLY A 208 6.91 1.57 2.70
N ILE A 209 7.62 2.07 1.68
CA ILE A 209 7.05 2.27 0.34
C ILE A 209 6.65 0.92 -0.25
N GLY A 210 7.52 -0.09 -0.15
CA GLY A 210 7.19 -1.46 -0.52
C GLY A 210 6.03 -2.02 0.33
N ALA A 211 6.02 -1.75 1.63
CA ALA A 211 4.89 -2.13 2.49
C ALA A 211 3.60 -1.41 2.11
N SER A 212 3.67 -0.17 1.61
CA SER A 212 2.50 0.61 1.18
C SER A 212 1.80 -0.04 -0.02
N PHE A 213 2.54 -0.67 -0.93
CA PHE A 213 1.94 -1.52 -1.96
C PHE A 213 1.10 -2.64 -1.34
N ILE A 214 1.68 -3.40 -0.40
CA ILE A 214 0.99 -4.51 0.27
C ILE A 214 -0.24 -3.97 1.02
N MET A 215 -0.08 -2.92 1.81
CA MET A 215 -1.16 -2.33 2.61
C MET A 215 -2.29 -1.84 1.72
N TRP A 216 -2.01 -1.19 0.59
CA TRP A 216 -3.02 -0.83 -0.39
C TRP A 216 -3.72 -2.07 -0.95
N GLN A 217 -2.96 -3.03 -1.50
CA GLN A 217 -3.49 -4.23 -2.15
C GLN A 217 -4.35 -5.09 -1.22
N GLN A 218 -4.03 -5.12 0.07
CA GLN A 218 -4.71 -5.94 1.08
C GLN A 218 -5.81 -5.18 1.85
N SER A 219 -6.00 -3.89 1.59
CA SER A 219 -6.99 -3.08 2.32
C SER A 219 -8.43 -3.41 1.93
N ASN A 220 -9.31 -3.34 2.92
CA ASN A 220 -10.77 -3.29 2.76
C ASN A 220 -11.37 -2.29 3.78
N GLU A 221 -12.69 -2.09 3.77
CA GLU A 221 -13.38 -1.15 4.68
C GLU A 221 -13.15 -1.44 6.18
N SER A 222 -12.79 -2.67 6.51
CA SER A 222 -12.59 -3.16 7.89
C SER A 222 -11.12 -3.23 8.32
N THR A 223 -10.18 -2.77 7.49
CA THR A 223 -8.75 -2.77 7.83
C THR A 223 -8.21 -1.36 8.05
N LEU A 224 -7.14 -1.24 8.86
CA LEU A 224 -6.38 -0.01 9.02
C LEU A 224 -4.89 -0.34 9.20
N TYR A 225 -4.23 -0.68 8.10
CA TYR A 225 -2.82 -1.06 8.13
C TYR A 225 -1.89 0.14 8.32
N ASN A 226 -0.90 -0.06 9.19
CA ASN A 226 0.27 0.79 9.34
C ASN A 226 1.54 -0.06 9.30
N MET A 227 2.62 0.51 8.80
CA MET A 227 3.93 -0.10 8.99
C MET A 227 4.35 0.08 10.45
N ALA A 228 4.62 -1.02 11.14
CA ALA A 228 5.10 -1.00 12.51
C ALA A 228 6.62 -1.08 12.56
N HIS A 229 7.21 -1.96 11.74
CA HIS A 229 8.61 -2.36 11.91
C HIS A 229 9.19 -2.96 10.62
N VAL A 230 10.46 -2.72 10.34
CA VAL A 230 11.31 -3.53 9.46
C VAL A 230 12.07 -4.46 10.38
N HIS A 231 11.69 -5.73 10.37
CA HIS A 231 12.43 -6.72 11.15
C HIS A 231 13.81 -6.98 10.53
N SER A 232 13.86 -7.08 9.20
CA SER A 232 15.13 -7.22 8.48
C SER A 232 15.07 -6.58 7.10
N VAL A 233 16.20 -6.02 6.69
CA VAL A 233 16.49 -5.63 5.30
C VAL A 233 17.85 -6.17 4.90
N LYS A 234 17.94 -6.70 3.69
CA LYS A 234 19.19 -7.16 3.09
C LYS A 234 19.23 -6.75 1.63
N GLN A 235 20.30 -6.10 1.23
CA GLN A 235 20.60 -5.87 -0.18
C GLN A 235 20.90 -7.22 -0.86
N LEU A 236 20.21 -7.46 -1.97
CA LEU A 236 20.43 -8.58 -2.87
C LEU A 236 21.42 -8.17 -3.98
N ASN A 237 21.86 -9.14 -4.77
CA ASN A 237 22.66 -8.83 -5.95
C ASN A 237 21.82 -7.98 -6.91
N SER A 238 22.34 -6.80 -7.23
CA SER A 238 21.69 -5.88 -8.17
C SER A 238 21.81 -6.39 -9.60
N GLU A 239 20.72 -6.34 -10.36
CA GLU A 239 20.68 -6.64 -11.79
C GLU A 239 20.15 -5.42 -12.56
N ASN A 240 20.61 -5.20 -13.79
CA ASN A 240 20.06 -4.19 -14.72
C ASN A 240 19.91 -2.78 -14.12
N ASP A 241 20.94 -2.31 -13.42
CA ASP A 241 20.98 -0.99 -12.74
C ASP A 241 19.91 -0.76 -11.66
N LEU A 242 19.17 -1.79 -11.25
CA LEU A 242 18.24 -1.75 -10.13
C LEU A 242 18.91 -2.31 -8.87
N LEU A 243 18.85 -1.55 -7.77
CA LEU A 243 19.18 -2.08 -6.46
C LEU A 243 18.02 -2.95 -5.98
N ALA A 244 18.33 -4.18 -5.59
CA ALA A 244 17.34 -5.13 -5.08
C ALA A 244 17.52 -5.32 -3.58
N PHE A 245 16.41 -5.42 -2.86
CA PHE A 245 16.39 -5.58 -1.42
C PHE A 245 15.36 -6.62 -1.02
N GLU A 246 15.73 -7.50 -0.11
CA GLU A 246 14.83 -8.39 0.60
C GLU A 246 14.46 -7.76 1.94
N TYR A 247 13.17 -7.71 2.22
CA TYR A 247 12.62 -7.19 3.47
C TYR A 247 11.75 -8.23 4.16
N VAL A 248 11.80 -8.20 5.48
CA VAL A 248 10.71 -8.67 6.34
C VAL A 248 10.16 -7.48 7.09
N VAL A 249 8.88 -7.16 6.85
CA VAL A 249 8.17 -6.05 7.49
C VAL A 249 7.02 -6.56 8.34
N LEU A 250 6.70 -5.80 9.38
CA LEU A 250 5.58 -6.04 10.26
C LEU A 250 4.56 -4.94 10.03
N LEU A 251 3.36 -5.35 9.63
CA LEU A 251 2.21 -4.49 9.47
C LEU A 251 1.31 -4.62 10.69
N HIS A 252 0.90 -3.50 11.26
CA HIS A 252 -0.12 -3.47 12.30
C HIS A 252 -1.46 -3.12 11.67
N ASP A 253 -2.41 -4.05 11.69
CA ASP A 253 -3.80 -3.71 11.46
C ASP A 253 -4.42 -3.15 12.74
N MET A 254 -4.61 -1.83 12.77
CA MET A 254 -5.14 -1.14 13.95
C MET A 254 -6.60 -1.51 14.25
N VAL A 255 -7.34 -2.13 13.33
CA VAL A 255 -8.71 -2.55 13.60
C VAL A 255 -8.73 -3.84 14.39
N SER A 256 -8.01 -4.86 13.91
CA SER A 256 -7.92 -6.17 14.58
C SER A 256 -6.87 -6.23 15.70
N GLN A 257 -5.98 -5.23 15.79
CA GLN A 257 -4.80 -5.19 16.65
C GLN A 257 -3.77 -6.29 16.36
N GLU A 258 -3.79 -6.84 15.14
CA GLU A 258 -2.86 -7.89 14.74
C GLU A 258 -1.56 -7.32 14.16
N ILE A 259 -0.45 -7.99 14.49
CA ILE A 259 0.85 -7.80 13.85
C ILE A 259 1.06 -8.90 12.81
N ILE A 260 1.14 -8.49 11.55
CA ILE A 260 1.15 -9.34 10.37
C ILE A 260 2.51 -9.23 9.71
N HIS A 261 3.15 -10.37 9.49
CA HIS A 261 4.51 -10.44 8.97
C HIS A 261 4.48 -10.65 7.47
N TRP A 262 5.18 -9.81 6.72
CA TRP A 262 5.30 -9.91 5.28
C TRP A 262 6.75 -10.01 4.87
N HIS A 263 7.04 -10.97 4.00
CA HIS A 263 8.26 -10.96 3.19
C HIS A 263 7.98 -10.22 1.90
N MET A 264 8.93 -9.41 1.46
CA MET A 264 8.88 -8.77 0.16
C MET A 264 10.26 -8.54 -0.44
N GLN A 265 10.32 -8.52 -1.76
CA GLN A 265 11.47 -8.05 -2.52
C GLN A 265 11.11 -6.74 -3.22
N VAL A 266 12.02 -5.77 -3.09
CA VAL A 266 11.86 -4.41 -3.59
C VAL A 266 13.02 -4.10 -4.51
N ALA A 267 12.72 -3.70 -5.74
CA ALA A 267 13.68 -3.14 -6.68
C ALA A 267 13.55 -1.60 -6.69
N TRP A 268 14.68 -0.90 -6.76
CA TRP A 268 14.69 0.56 -6.77
C TRP A 268 15.85 1.13 -7.58
N ASN A 269 15.56 2.22 -8.31
CA ASN A 269 16.56 3.20 -8.70
C ASN A 269 15.93 4.61 -8.73
N PRO A 270 16.73 5.69 -8.76
CA PRO A 270 16.23 7.06 -8.71
C PRO A 270 15.33 7.47 -9.88
N THR A 271 15.45 6.83 -11.04
CA THR A 271 14.74 7.22 -12.27
C THR A 271 13.42 6.48 -12.45
N GLN A 272 13.38 5.20 -12.09
CA GLN A 272 12.22 4.31 -12.25
C GLN A 272 11.39 4.22 -10.97
N GLY A 273 11.91 4.69 -9.83
CA GLY A 273 11.22 4.62 -8.56
C GLY A 273 11.29 3.22 -7.93
N VAL A 274 10.30 2.91 -7.09
CA VAL A 274 10.24 1.66 -6.31
C VAL A 274 9.27 0.69 -6.98
N LYS A 275 9.67 -0.58 -7.07
CA LYS A 275 8.80 -1.67 -7.52
C LYS A 275 8.89 -2.84 -6.54
N VAL A 276 7.74 -3.34 -6.09
CA VAL A 276 7.68 -4.63 -5.40
C VAL A 276 7.71 -5.74 -6.46
N THR A 277 8.69 -6.62 -6.41
CA THR A 277 8.84 -7.71 -7.40
C THR A 277 8.25 -9.03 -6.90
N GLN A 278 8.24 -9.22 -5.58
CA GLN A 278 7.64 -10.38 -4.92
C GLN A 278 7.16 -9.95 -3.54
N CYS A 279 6.03 -10.47 -3.08
CA CYS A 279 5.60 -10.37 -1.69
C CYS A 279 4.77 -11.58 -1.30
N HIS A 280 4.89 -12.00 -0.04
CA HIS A 280 4.03 -13.05 0.52
C HIS A 280 3.91 -12.92 2.03
N LEU A 281 2.75 -13.35 2.54
CA LEU A 281 2.47 -13.42 3.97
C LEU A 281 3.35 -14.49 4.62
N LEU A 282 3.92 -14.16 5.78
CA LEU A 282 4.65 -15.11 6.61
C LEU A 282 3.73 -15.67 7.72
N PRO A 283 3.77 -16.99 7.99
CA PRO A 283 3.02 -17.58 9.11
C PRO A 283 3.43 -16.98 10.46
N LYS A 284 2.49 -16.91 11.41
CA LYS A 284 2.78 -16.49 12.78
C LYS A 284 3.83 -17.43 13.40
N GLY A 285 4.91 -16.86 13.96
CA GLY A 285 5.96 -17.61 14.67
C GLY A 285 7.18 -18.06 13.85
N THR A 286 7.30 -17.67 12.58
CA THR A 286 8.48 -18.00 11.74
C THR A 286 9.72 -17.16 12.04
N LEU A 287 9.57 -16.02 12.70
CA LEU A 287 10.70 -15.18 13.09
C LEU A 287 11.34 -15.71 14.36
N LYS A 288 12.59 -16.19 14.23
CA LYS A 288 13.43 -16.51 15.38
C LYS A 288 14.00 -15.20 15.91
N GLN A 289 13.83 -14.92 17.21
CA GLN A 289 14.58 -13.85 17.86
C GLN A 289 16.08 -14.11 17.74
N PRO A 290 16.91 -13.08 17.46
CA PRO A 290 18.36 -13.22 17.53
C PRO A 290 18.74 -13.68 18.94
N SER A 291 19.54 -14.74 19.04
CA SER A 291 20.08 -15.19 20.32
C SER A 291 20.94 -14.06 20.88
N ALA A 292 20.61 -13.59 22.09
CA ALA A 292 21.44 -12.63 22.82
C ALA A 292 22.86 -13.21 22.98
N GLU A 293 23.79 -12.77 22.14
CA GLU A 293 25.20 -13.00 22.36
C GLU A 293 25.60 -12.23 23.60
N LYS A 294 25.76 -12.98 24.70
CA LYS A 294 26.33 -12.50 25.95
C LYS A 294 27.70 -11.91 25.66
N HIS A 295 27.76 -10.59 25.55
CA HIS A 295 29.01 -9.85 25.65
C HIS A 295 29.53 -10.07 27.08
N LYS A 296 30.55 -10.92 27.20
CA LYS A 296 31.38 -10.96 28.41
C LYS A 296 32.16 -9.65 28.47
N ILE A 297 31.98 -8.97 29.61
CA ILE A 297 32.80 -7.83 30.06
C ILE A 297 34.26 -8.29 30.18
#